data_AF-A0A374UAD7-F1
#
_entry.id   AF-A0A374UAD7-F1
#
_cell.length_a   1.000
_cell.length_b   1.000
_cell.length_c   1.000
_cell.angle_alpha   90.00
_cell.angle_beta   90.00
_cell.angle_gamma   90.00
#
_symmetry.space_group_name_H-M   'P 1'
#
loop_
_entity.id
_entity.type
_entity.pdbx_description
1 polymer ?
#
loop_
_entity_poly.entity_id
_entity_poly.type
_entity_poly.pdbx_seq_one_letter_code
_entity_poly.pdbx_strand_id
1 'polypeptide(L)'
;MSMKRRRTVRMVVRESPTVEYKESVTPTFLKTVSAYANYGTGKIEFGVDDGGVAVGLSDPVAECLRIENMINDSLDPAPRYTLELDENRGTVTLTVYEGQDKPYRSKGKAYRRNDSATVEVDRFEYGRLTLEGSNLTFDALTSARQDLSFHTLEHKCIEHLGISELTSDIMRTLRLLGKDGYTNAAAILADNNEFPGIDCVRFGDTEDVLLDRETTTGLSAIEQVDRAVAMFARYYRYERIEGVERVQTDRIPLEAFREAVANALVHRTWDVQANVQVALYDDRVVVTSPGSLPAGLTTEQYLYGQISVLRNPIVAEVFLKLDYIEKFGTGIARIRRAYRDSINQPVFDIRGGVVAVALPVTDAFEGSGEEAQVLKALSGGRIMSRSEIEKQTGLSRARTLSALESLLSRNAIMKQGTGRATKYERA
;
A
#
# COMPACT_ATOMS: atom_id res chain seq x y z
N MET A 1 3.31 -43.84 42.53
CA MET A 1 2.60 -42.55 42.46
C MET A 1 3.62 -41.48 42.06
N SER A 2 3.83 -41.30 40.75
CA SER A 2 4.95 -40.51 40.20
C SER A 2 4.48 -39.10 39.84
N MET A 3 4.94 -38.09 40.58
CA MET A 3 4.73 -36.67 40.28
C MET A 3 5.39 -36.31 38.95
N LYS A 4 4.60 -36.10 37.90
CA LYS A 4 5.06 -35.47 36.65
C LYS A 4 5.38 -33.99 36.95
N ARG A 5 6.67 -33.65 37.01
CA ARG A 5 7.15 -32.27 36.93
C ARG A 5 6.69 -31.68 35.60
N ARG A 6 5.77 -30.70 35.65
CA ARG A 6 5.48 -29.84 34.49
C ARG A 6 6.74 -29.04 34.18
N ARG A 7 7.40 -29.36 33.06
CA ARG A 7 8.42 -28.49 32.46
C ARG A 7 7.69 -27.27 31.90
N THR A 8 7.79 -26.14 32.60
CA THR A 8 7.46 -24.82 32.03
C THR A 8 8.46 -24.55 30.92
N VAL A 9 8.02 -24.62 29.67
CA VAL A 9 8.80 -24.16 28.52
C VAL A 9 8.88 -22.64 28.65
N ARG A 10 10.02 -22.11 29.11
CA ARG A 10 10.32 -20.68 29.01
C ARG A 10 10.45 -20.35 27.53
N MET A 11 9.49 -19.64 26.95
CA MET A 11 9.69 -18.98 25.66
C MET A 11 10.78 -17.93 25.86
N VAL A 12 11.94 -18.16 25.26
CA VAL A 12 12.98 -17.13 25.13
C VAL A 12 12.46 -16.16 24.08
N VAL A 13 11.90 -15.04 24.53
CA VAL A 13 11.54 -13.94 23.66
C VAL A 13 12.86 -13.31 23.22
N ARG A 14 13.13 -13.29 21.92
CA ARG A 14 14.29 -12.61 21.35
C ARG A 14 13.94 -11.14 21.12
N GLU A 15 14.96 -10.28 21.09
CA GLU A 15 14.79 -8.91 20.61
C GLU A 15 14.06 -8.89 19.27
N SER A 16 13.25 -7.85 19.09
CA SER A 16 12.42 -7.70 17.90
C SER A 16 12.41 -6.22 17.47
N PRO A 17 11.80 -5.89 16.32
CA PRO A 17 11.62 -4.50 15.94
C PRO A 17 10.88 -3.66 17.00
N THR A 18 10.09 -4.27 17.90
CA THR A 18 9.29 -3.59 18.91
C THR A 18 9.71 -3.86 20.36
N VAL A 19 10.74 -4.68 20.59
CA VAL A 19 11.26 -5.01 21.92
C VAL A 19 12.79 -4.95 21.92
N GLU A 20 13.37 -4.20 22.86
CA GLU A 20 14.81 -4.10 23.09
C GLU A 20 15.16 -4.44 24.54
N TYR A 21 16.28 -5.16 24.73
CA TYR A 21 16.79 -5.52 26.05
C TYR A 21 18.01 -4.68 26.42
N LYS A 22 18.10 -4.36 27.71
CA LYS A 22 19.24 -3.66 28.31
C LYS A 22 19.53 -4.22 29.69
N GLU A 23 20.76 -4.65 29.92
CA GLU A 23 21.18 -5.06 31.27
C GLU A 23 21.20 -3.89 32.25
N SER A 24 21.49 -2.68 31.77
CA SER A 24 21.60 -1.48 32.60
C SER A 24 21.09 -0.22 31.88
N VAL A 25 20.76 0.81 32.66
CA VAL A 25 20.33 2.11 32.12
C VAL A 25 21.55 2.94 31.71
N THR A 26 21.72 3.13 30.40
CA THR A 26 22.77 3.97 29.81
C THR A 26 22.18 4.88 28.72
N PRO A 27 22.77 6.05 28.41
CA PRO A 27 22.18 6.99 27.44
C PRO A 27 21.94 6.46 26.03
N THR A 28 22.43 5.27 25.68
CA THR A 28 22.21 4.67 24.36
C THR A 28 20.74 4.34 24.09
N PHE A 29 19.93 4.05 25.12
CA PHE A 29 18.51 3.73 24.96
C PHE A 29 17.70 4.90 24.37
N LEU A 30 18.17 6.14 24.53
CA LEU A 30 17.49 7.34 24.03
C LEU A 30 17.35 7.36 22.50
N LYS A 31 18.27 6.71 21.78
CA LYS A 31 18.15 6.51 20.33
C LYS A 31 16.93 5.64 20.01
N THR A 32 16.75 4.57 20.78
CA THR A 32 15.61 3.65 20.62
C THR A 32 14.30 4.32 21.01
N VAL A 33 14.29 5.17 22.04
CA VAL A 33 13.13 6.01 22.39
C VAL A 33 12.73 6.90 21.21
N SER A 34 13.69 7.60 20.59
CA SER A 34 13.45 8.37 19.35
C SER A 34 12.91 7.49 18.22
N ALA A 35 13.44 6.28 18.04
CA ALA A 35 12.98 5.36 17.01
C ALA A 35 11.52 4.89 17.21
N TYR A 36 11.14 4.52 18.43
CA TYR A 36 9.76 4.12 18.72
C TYR A 36 8.79 5.30 18.60
N ALA A 37 9.16 6.47 19.10
CA ALA A 37 8.32 7.66 18.98
C ALA A 37 8.08 8.07 17.52
N ASN A 38 9.04 7.84 16.61
CA ASN A 38 8.91 8.18 15.19
C ASN A 38 8.20 7.13 14.32
N TYR A 39 8.30 5.83 14.65
CA TYR A 39 7.92 4.76 13.70
C TYR A 39 6.99 3.68 14.27
N GLY A 40 6.70 3.70 15.57
CA GLY A 40 5.79 2.73 16.15
C GLY A 40 6.05 2.46 17.63
N THR A 41 4.98 2.15 18.35
CA THR A 41 5.06 1.84 19.78
C THR A 41 5.97 0.64 20.05
N GLY A 42 6.87 0.77 21.02
CA GLY A 42 7.84 -0.27 21.38
C GLY A 42 8.19 -0.28 22.86
N LYS A 43 8.92 -1.32 23.28
CA LYS A 43 9.29 -1.56 24.67
C LYS A 43 10.81 -1.70 24.84
N ILE A 44 11.32 -1.14 25.92
CA ILE A 44 12.69 -1.36 26.38
C ILE A 44 12.62 -1.97 27.78
N GLU A 45 13.14 -3.19 27.96
CA GLU A 45 13.22 -3.83 29.28
C GLU A 45 14.63 -3.70 29.83
N PHE A 46 14.75 -3.03 30.98
CA PHE A 46 16.00 -2.82 31.71
C PHE A 46 16.18 -3.88 32.81
N GLY A 47 17.42 -4.28 33.05
CA GLY A 47 17.76 -5.39 33.95
C GLY A 47 17.60 -6.76 33.29
N VAL A 48 17.67 -6.82 31.96
CA VAL A 48 17.51 -8.04 31.16
C VAL A 48 18.72 -8.18 30.22
N ASP A 49 19.33 -9.37 30.19
CA ASP A 49 20.44 -9.68 29.27
C ASP A 49 19.97 -9.90 27.83
N ASP A 50 20.90 -9.99 26.89
CA ASP A 50 20.62 -10.22 25.46
C ASP A 50 19.90 -11.57 25.21
N GLY A 51 19.93 -12.49 26.20
CA GLY A 51 19.23 -13.76 26.20
C GLY A 51 17.79 -13.68 26.73
N GLY A 52 17.31 -12.51 27.12
CA GLY A 52 15.98 -12.31 27.71
C GLY A 52 15.88 -12.76 29.18
N VAL A 53 17.01 -12.99 29.85
CA VAL A 53 17.07 -13.40 31.26
C VAL A 53 17.17 -12.15 32.13
N ALA A 54 16.31 -12.08 33.15
CA ALA A 54 16.41 -11.00 34.14
C ALA A 54 17.68 -11.17 34.98
N VAL A 55 18.58 -10.18 34.87
CA VAL A 55 19.77 -10.00 35.70
C VAL A 55 19.52 -9.02 36.85
N GLY A 56 18.49 -8.18 36.71
CA GLY A 56 18.04 -7.21 37.70
C GLY A 56 18.87 -5.91 37.72
N LEU A 57 18.24 -4.83 38.14
CA LEU A 57 18.86 -3.54 38.44
C LEU A 57 19.12 -3.43 39.94
N SER A 58 20.15 -2.69 40.34
CA SER A 58 20.51 -2.52 41.75
C SER A 58 19.48 -1.70 42.54
N ASP A 59 18.89 -0.68 41.91
CA ASP A 59 17.80 0.12 42.47
C ASP A 59 16.80 0.47 41.36
N PRO A 60 15.85 -0.43 41.06
CA PRO A 60 14.88 -0.22 39.99
C PRO A 60 14.03 1.05 40.14
N VAL A 61 13.75 1.48 41.39
CA VAL A 61 12.94 2.67 41.67
C VAL A 61 13.72 3.94 41.31
N ALA A 62 14.98 4.03 41.74
CA ALA A 62 15.85 5.14 41.36
C ALA A 62 16.10 5.19 39.84
N GLU A 63 16.22 4.04 39.20
CA GLU A 63 16.41 3.95 37.75
C GLU A 63 15.17 4.42 36.96
N CYS A 64 13.94 4.22 37.46
CA CYS A 64 12.74 4.82 36.85
C CYS A 64 12.85 6.35 36.76
N LEU A 65 13.22 7.01 37.87
CA LEU A 65 13.38 8.47 37.90
C LEU A 65 14.52 8.93 36.97
N ARG A 66 15.60 8.15 36.91
CA ARG A 66 16.72 8.44 36.02
C ARG A 66 16.35 8.32 34.55
N ILE A 67 15.59 7.29 34.18
CA ILE A 67 15.08 7.12 32.81
C ILE A 67 14.20 8.31 32.41
N GLU A 68 13.26 8.71 33.27
CA GLU A 68 12.38 9.86 33.04
C GLU A 68 13.17 11.15 32.80
N ASN A 69 14.12 11.49 33.68
CA ASN A 69 14.96 12.67 33.50
C ASN A 69 15.77 12.61 32.20
N MET A 70 16.37 11.47 31.89
CA MET A 70 17.14 11.30 30.65
C MET A 70 16.30 11.50 29.39
N ILE A 71 15.04 11.04 29.39
CA ILE A 71 14.13 11.25 28.27
C ILE A 71 13.80 12.75 28.15
N ASN A 72 13.35 13.37 29.23
CA ASN A 72 12.91 14.77 29.22
C ASN A 72 14.05 15.75 28.85
N ASP A 73 15.28 15.46 29.27
CA ASP A 73 16.44 16.34 29.02
C ASP A 73 17.04 16.17 27.62
N SER A 74 16.85 15.00 26.99
CA SER A 74 17.60 14.63 25.77
C SER A 74 16.73 14.45 24.52
N LEU A 75 15.41 14.36 24.67
CA LEU A 75 14.47 14.18 23.56
C LEU A 75 13.70 15.47 23.28
N ASP A 76 13.60 15.83 22.01
CA ASP A 76 12.82 16.98 21.55
C ASP A 76 12.04 16.64 20.27
N PRO A 77 10.69 16.65 20.32
CA PRO A 77 9.87 16.77 21.54
C PRO A 77 10.04 15.56 22.48
N ALA A 78 9.60 15.70 23.72
CA ALA A 78 9.53 14.58 24.66
C ALA A 78 8.35 13.65 24.28
N PRO A 79 8.58 12.34 24.07
CA PRO A 79 7.51 11.41 23.67
C PRO A 79 6.62 11.02 24.85
N ARG A 80 5.43 10.49 24.55
CA ARG A 80 4.59 9.83 25.56
C ARG A 80 5.15 8.44 25.89
N TYR A 81 5.23 8.09 27.16
CA TYR A 81 5.67 6.77 27.61
C TYR A 81 5.00 6.34 28.92
N THR A 82 5.11 5.05 29.26
CA THR A 82 4.83 4.50 30.59
C THR A 82 6.03 3.71 31.10
N LEU A 83 6.20 3.70 32.42
CA LEU A 83 7.19 2.88 33.12
C LEU A 83 6.48 1.90 34.03
N GLU A 84 6.85 0.62 33.92
CA GLU A 84 6.32 -0.47 34.76
C GLU A 84 7.48 -1.15 35.49
N LEU A 85 7.40 -1.18 36.81
CA LEU A 85 8.37 -1.82 37.68
C LEU A 85 7.95 -3.27 37.99
N ASP A 86 8.85 -4.23 37.82
CA ASP A 86 8.71 -5.59 38.33
C ASP A 86 9.70 -5.79 39.50
N GLU A 87 9.20 -5.61 40.72
CA GLU A 87 9.99 -5.76 41.95
C GLU A 87 10.51 -7.19 42.15
N ASN A 88 9.82 -8.21 41.65
CA ASN A 88 10.23 -9.61 41.82
C ASN A 88 11.45 -9.95 40.95
N ARG A 89 11.51 -9.36 39.75
CA ARG A 89 12.63 -9.54 38.81
C ARG A 89 13.68 -8.45 38.93
N GLY A 90 13.39 -7.36 39.63
CA GLY A 90 14.24 -6.17 39.70
C GLY A 90 14.38 -5.48 38.34
N THR A 91 13.37 -5.53 37.49
CA THR A 91 13.42 -5.00 36.10
C THR A 91 12.47 -3.84 35.91
N VAL A 92 12.78 -2.96 34.96
CA VAL A 92 11.92 -1.83 34.58
C VAL A 92 11.57 -1.93 33.11
N THR A 93 10.28 -1.84 32.78
CA THR A 93 9.80 -1.83 31.39
C THR A 93 9.38 -0.42 31.02
N LEU A 94 10.07 0.17 30.04
CA LEU A 94 9.68 1.43 29.41
C LEU A 94 8.88 1.12 28.14
N THR A 95 7.62 1.53 28.09
CA THR A 95 6.81 1.49 26.85
C THR A 95 6.76 2.90 26.26
N VAL A 96 7.32 3.07 25.06
CA VAL A 96 7.30 4.35 24.33
C VAL A 96 6.20 4.27 23.27
N TYR A 97 5.30 5.25 23.27
CA TYR A 97 4.24 5.33 22.26
C TYR A 97 4.70 6.12 21.05
N GLU A 98 4.23 5.72 19.87
CA GLU A 98 4.37 6.52 18.66
C GLU A 98 3.70 7.88 18.85
N GLY A 99 4.41 8.94 18.49
CA GLY A 99 3.96 10.30 18.64
C GLY A 99 3.59 10.95 17.30
N GLN A 100 2.82 12.03 17.37
CA GLN A 100 2.38 12.77 16.19
C GLN A 100 3.31 13.95 15.85
N ASP A 101 4.08 14.46 16.82
CA ASP A 101 4.92 15.65 16.67
C ASP A 101 6.31 15.33 16.09
N LYS A 102 6.32 14.53 15.02
CA LYS A 102 7.56 14.06 14.39
C LYS A 102 8.36 15.23 13.78
N PRO A 103 9.70 15.17 13.75
CA PRO A 103 10.54 14.11 14.28
C PRO A 103 10.80 14.24 15.79
N TYR A 104 10.72 13.13 16.51
CA TYR A 104 11.26 12.98 17.88
C TYR A 104 12.77 12.76 17.81
N ARG A 105 13.55 13.70 18.34
CA ARG A 105 15.01 13.73 18.16
C ARG A 105 15.75 13.47 19.45
N SER A 106 16.78 12.63 19.41
CA SER A 106 17.77 12.51 20.49
C SER A 106 19.07 13.21 20.09
N LYS A 107 19.50 14.20 20.88
CA LYS A 107 20.68 15.04 20.59
C LYS A 107 20.67 15.62 19.16
N GLY A 108 19.50 16.13 18.73
CA GLY A 108 19.31 16.77 17.43
C GLY A 108 19.19 15.82 16.23
N LYS A 109 19.20 14.50 16.44
CA LYS A 109 19.11 13.48 15.39
C LYS A 109 17.87 12.61 15.57
N ALA A 110 17.27 12.16 14.47
CA ALA A 110 16.17 11.20 14.49
C ALA A 110 16.68 9.80 14.16
N TYR A 111 16.03 8.77 14.70
CA TYR A 111 16.45 7.38 14.58
C TYR A 111 15.29 6.48 14.15
N ARG A 112 15.62 5.31 13.62
CA ARG A 112 14.68 4.22 13.31
C ARG A 112 15.25 2.87 13.74
N ARG A 113 14.36 1.90 13.92
CA ARG A 113 14.74 0.49 14.09
C ARG A 113 15.12 -0.12 12.74
N ASN A 114 16.16 -0.93 12.74
CA ASN A 114 16.59 -1.77 11.65
C ASN A 114 16.79 -3.18 12.21
N ASP A 115 15.69 -3.92 12.26
CA ASP A 115 15.59 -5.18 13.00
C ASP A 115 15.88 -4.98 14.50
N SER A 116 16.98 -5.56 15.04
CA SER A 116 17.39 -5.39 16.43
C SER A 116 18.24 -4.15 16.70
N ALA A 117 18.73 -3.45 15.65
CA ALA A 117 19.60 -2.29 15.80
C ALA A 117 18.85 -0.96 15.63
N THR A 118 19.35 0.10 16.25
CA THR A 118 18.83 1.46 16.08
C THR A 118 19.83 2.32 15.29
N VAL A 119 19.39 2.86 14.15
CA VAL A 119 20.22 3.63 13.21
C VAL A 119 19.66 5.04 13.02
N GLU A 120 20.54 5.99 12.72
CA GLU A 120 20.15 7.36 12.35
C GLU A 120 19.44 7.34 11.00
N VAL A 121 18.37 8.12 10.86
CA VAL A 121 17.65 8.26 9.59
C VAL A 121 18.44 9.15 8.63
N ASP A 122 18.30 8.91 7.33
CA ASP A 122 18.94 9.77 6.33
C ASP A 122 18.20 11.11 6.16
N ARG A 123 18.74 11.99 5.32
CA ARG A 123 18.18 13.33 5.07
C ARG A 123 16.76 13.28 4.48
N PHE A 124 16.47 12.32 3.60
CA PHE A 124 15.17 12.21 2.96
C PHE A 124 14.12 11.75 3.96
N GLU A 125 14.46 10.74 4.74
CA GLU A 125 13.62 10.18 5.77
C GLU A 125 13.37 11.19 6.92
N TYR A 126 14.38 11.95 7.32
CA TYR A 126 14.22 13.07 8.27
C TYR A 126 13.23 14.13 7.74
N GLY A 127 13.35 14.48 6.45
CA GLY A 127 12.43 15.38 5.77
C GLY A 127 10.97 14.89 5.87
N ARG A 128 10.74 13.60 5.66
CA ARG A 128 9.40 12.99 5.75
C ARG A 128 8.81 13.07 7.16
N LEU A 129 9.61 12.77 8.19
CA LEU A 129 9.17 12.91 9.58
C LEU A 129 8.78 14.37 9.90
N THR A 130 9.53 15.33 9.35
CA THR A 130 9.24 16.77 9.52
C THR A 130 7.91 17.16 8.89
N LEU A 131 7.62 16.65 7.70
CA LEU A 131 6.33 16.87 7.03
C LEU A 131 5.17 16.24 7.82
N GLU A 132 5.37 15.01 8.30
CA GLU A 132 4.36 14.28 9.07
C GLU A 132 3.97 15.02 10.35
N GLY A 133 4.95 15.45 11.16
CA GLY A 133 4.64 16.23 12.37
C GLY A 133 4.18 17.66 12.12
N SER A 134 4.36 18.17 10.90
CA SER A 134 3.77 19.44 10.47
C SER A 134 2.38 19.27 9.84
N ASN A 135 1.87 18.02 9.73
CA ASN A 135 0.65 17.68 9.01
C ASN A 135 0.64 18.22 7.56
N LEU A 136 1.80 18.16 6.90
CA LEU A 136 2.00 18.54 5.51
C LEU A 136 2.34 17.31 4.67
N THR A 137 1.96 17.35 3.40
CA THR A 137 2.30 16.31 2.40
C THR A 137 3.23 16.89 1.35
N PHE A 138 3.97 16.02 0.66
CA PHE A 138 4.92 16.45 -0.36
C PHE A 138 4.27 17.34 -1.43
N ASP A 139 3.08 16.96 -1.88
CA ASP A 139 2.32 17.66 -2.92
C ASP A 139 1.78 19.02 -2.46
N ALA A 140 1.69 19.27 -1.15
CA ALA A 140 1.28 20.54 -0.57
C ALA A 140 2.43 21.55 -0.42
N LEU A 141 3.69 21.12 -0.54
CA LEU A 141 4.83 22.03 -0.46
C LEU A 141 4.87 22.97 -1.67
N THR A 142 5.42 24.17 -1.46
CA THR A 142 5.67 25.12 -2.56
C THR A 142 6.66 24.51 -3.55
N SER A 143 6.32 24.56 -4.83
CA SER A 143 7.18 24.09 -5.91
C SER A 143 8.38 25.01 -6.09
N ALA A 144 9.54 24.41 -6.33
CA ALA A 144 10.76 25.16 -6.69
C ALA A 144 10.59 25.88 -8.04
N ARG A 145 9.83 25.30 -8.97
CA ARG A 145 9.46 25.91 -10.25
C ARG A 145 8.11 26.60 -10.16
N GLN A 146 8.05 27.81 -10.68
CA GLN A 146 6.85 28.67 -10.69
C GLN A 146 6.41 29.05 -12.11
N ASP A 147 7.28 28.81 -13.08
CA ASP A 147 7.06 28.95 -14.52
C ASP A 147 6.33 27.70 -15.07
N LEU A 148 5.08 27.53 -14.67
CA LEU A 148 4.27 26.35 -15.01
C LEU A 148 3.14 26.70 -15.97
N SER A 149 2.79 25.76 -16.87
CA SER A 149 1.63 25.84 -17.77
C SER A 149 0.70 24.65 -17.55
N PHE A 150 -0.59 24.83 -17.86
CA PHE A 150 -1.65 23.90 -17.45
C PHE A 150 -2.69 23.64 -18.54
N HIS A 151 -2.32 23.66 -19.82
CA HIS A 151 -3.27 23.49 -20.93
C HIS A 151 -3.99 22.14 -20.84
N THR A 152 -3.27 21.06 -20.51
CA THR A 152 -3.86 19.72 -20.36
C THR A 152 -4.84 19.68 -19.19
N LEU A 153 -4.46 20.25 -18.04
CA LEU A 153 -5.31 20.31 -16.87
C LEU A 153 -6.55 21.18 -17.10
N GLU A 154 -6.39 22.34 -17.75
CA GLU A 154 -7.48 23.23 -18.10
C GLU A 154 -8.50 22.54 -19.00
N HIS A 155 -8.04 21.89 -20.09
CA HIS A 155 -8.91 21.15 -20.98
C HIS A 155 -9.74 20.08 -20.24
N LYS A 156 -9.09 19.29 -19.38
CA LYS A 156 -9.78 18.26 -18.59
C LYS A 156 -10.74 18.86 -17.57
N CYS A 157 -10.38 19.97 -16.93
CA CYS A 157 -11.29 20.67 -16.01
C CYS A 157 -12.51 21.22 -16.75
N ILE A 158 -12.36 21.78 -17.95
CA ILE A 158 -13.49 22.22 -18.78
C ILE A 158 -14.43 21.05 -19.09
N GLU A 159 -13.85 19.92 -19.53
CA GLU A 159 -14.58 18.70 -19.89
C GLU A 159 -15.36 18.08 -18.71
N HIS A 160 -14.72 17.94 -17.55
CA HIS A 160 -15.28 17.20 -16.40
C HIS A 160 -15.98 18.08 -15.37
N LEU A 161 -15.56 19.34 -15.20
CA LEU A 161 -16.10 20.25 -14.19
C LEU A 161 -17.07 21.28 -14.76
N GLY A 162 -17.19 21.39 -16.08
CA GLY A 162 -18.07 22.34 -16.75
C GLY A 162 -17.69 23.81 -16.51
N ILE A 163 -16.43 24.08 -16.21
CA ILE A 163 -15.88 25.44 -16.11
C ILE A 163 -15.51 25.97 -17.50
N SER A 164 -15.36 27.29 -17.66
CA SER A 164 -14.95 27.89 -18.94
C SER A 164 -13.43 28.03 -19.11
N GLU A 165 -12.70 28.21 -18.01
CA GLU A 165 -11.24 28.40 -17.97
C GLU A 165 -10.69 28.06 -16.58
N LEU A 166 -9.40 27.72 -16.49
CA LEU A 166 -8.73 27.41 -15.23
C LEU A 166 -8.20 28.70 -14.57
N THR A 167 -9.08 29.42 -13.88
CA THR A 167 -8.69 30.68 -13.19
C THR A 167 -7.81 30.43 -11.95
N SER A 168 -7.10 31.47 -11.51
CA SER A 168 -6.30 31.41 -10.27
C SER A 168 -7.14 31.06 -9.03
N ASP A 169 -8.41 31.48 -8.97
CA ASP A 169 -9.31 31.14 -7.85
C ASP A 169 -9.66 29.64 -7.83
N ILE A 170 -9.84 29.05 -9.02
CA ILE A 170 -10.02 27.60 -9.15
C ILE A 170 -8.73 26.88 -8.75
N MET A 171 -7.56 27.35 -9.19
CA MET A 171 -6.28 26.77 -8.78
C MET A 171 -6.05 26.85 -7.26
N ARG A 172 -6.48 27.94 -6.61
CA ARG A 172 -6.47 28.06 -5.13
C ARG A 172 -7.43 27.08 -4.48
N THR A 173 -8.64 26.94 -5.03
CA THR A 173 -9.66 25.99 -4.56
C THR A 173 -9.15 24.55 -4.64
N LEU A 174 -8.46 24.20 -5.73
CA LEU A 174 -7.79 22.92 -5.93
C LEU A 174 -6.46 22.80 -5.18
N ARG A 175 -6.04 23.83 -4.42
CA ARG A 175 -4.76 23.89 -3.68
C ARG A 175 -3.51 23.70 -4.56
N LEU A 176 -3.64 24.02 -5.84
CA LEU A 176 -2.53 24.08 -6.80
C LEU A 176 -1.77 25.41 -6.67
N LEU A 177 -2.44 26.47 -6.19
CA LEU A 177 -1.84 27.78 -5.96
C LEU A 177 -2.00 28.20 -4.48
N GLY A 178 -0.87 28.27 -3.76
CA GLY A 178 -0.78 28.71 -2.38
C GLY A 178 -0.55 30.22 -2.21
N LYS A 179 -0.16 30.63 -1.00
CA LYS A 179 0.25 32.01 -0.71
C LYS A 179 1.59 32.35 -1.34
N ASP A 180 2.50 31.38 -1.35
CA ASP A 180 3.89 31.54 -1.79
C ASP A 180 4.12 31.08 -3.25
N GLY A 181 3.05 30.82 -4.00
CA GLY A 181 3.10 30.35 -5.39
C GLY A 181 2.50 28.96 -5.58
N TYR A 182 2.81 28.34 -6.71
CA TYR A 182 2.38 27.00 -7.08
C TYR A 182 2.93 25.94 -6.13
N THR A 183 2.13 24.92 -5.86
CA THR A 183 2.50 23.75 -5.06
C THR A 183 3.17 22.68 -5.90
N ASN A 184 3.78 21.68 -5.26
CA ASN A 184 4.30 20.50 -5.93
C ASN A 184 3.18 19.73 -6.65
N ALA A 185 1.95 19.72 -6.13
CA ALA A 185 0.79 19.17 -6.84
C ALA A 185 0.57 19.87 -8.19
N ALA A 186 0.67 21.21 -8.22
CA ALA A 186 0.61 21.96 -9.47
C ALA A 186 1.75 21.57 -10.40
N ALA A 187 2.99 21.50 -9.90
CA ALA A 187 4.12 21.09 -10.72
C ALA A 187 3.96 19.67 -11.29
N ILE A 188 3.42 18.71 -10.54
CA ILE A 188 3.12 17.34 -11.02
C ILE A 188 2.06 17.35 -12.14
N LEU A 189 1.11 18.27 -12.06
CA LEU A 189 0.00 18.40 -13.02
C LEU A 189 0.29 19.36 -14.18
N ALA A 190 1.43 20.06 -14.16
CA ALA A 190 1.84 20.98 -15.20
C ALA A 190 2.19 20.24 -16.51
N ASP A 191 1.97 20.89 -17.66
CA ASP A 191 2.21 20.31 -18.98
C ASP A 191 3.66 19.82 -19.14
N ASN A 192 4.60 20.56 -18.54
CA ASN A 192 6.00 20.20 -18.42
C ASN A 192 6.39 20.15 -16.94
N ASN A 193 6.92 19.00 -16.50
CA ASN A 193 7.40 18.84 -15.12
C ASN A 193 8.71 18.06 -15.06
N GLU A 194 9.40 18.14 -13.92
CA GLU A 194 10.70 17.49 -13.72
C GLU A 194 10.60 16.19 -12.89
N PHE A 195 9.37 15.73 -12.67
CA PHE A 195 9.16 14.53 -11.87
C PHE A 195 9.30 13.26 -12.72
N PRO A 196 9.71 12.15 -12.10
CA PRO A 196 9.63 10.85 -12.76
C PRO A 196 8.19 10.53 -13.12
N GLY A 197 8.02 9.80 -14.23
CA GLY A 197 6.70 9.52 -14.79
C GLY A 197 6.41 8.04 -14.88
N ILE A 198 5.86 7.60 -16.01
CA ILE A 198 5.52 6.20 -16.28
C ILE A 198 6.48 5.62 -17.32
N ASP A 199 7.02 4.43 -17.07
CA ASP A 199 7.73 3.62 -18.05
C ASP A 199 6.88 2.41 -18.42
N CYS A 200 6.27 2.46 -19.60
CA CYS A 200 5.45 1.38 -20.13
C CYS A 200 6.30 0.50 -21.05
N VAL A 201 6.31 -0.82 -20.82
CA VAL A 201 7.06 -1.78 -21.63
C VAL A 201 6.15 -2.94 -22.01
N ARG A 202 6.11 -3.28 -23.30
CA ARG A 202 5.52 -4.54 -23.79
C ARG A 202 6.64 -5.56 -23.94
N PHE A 203 6.57 -6.64 -23.16
CA PHE A 203 7.49 -7.76 -23.26
C PHE A 203 6.97 -8.81 -24.25
N GLY A 204 7.90 -9.57 -24.86
CA GLY A 204 7.60 -10.79 -25.61
C GLY A 204 7.57 -12.02 -24.70
N ASP A 205 7.93 -13.18 -25.23
CA ASP A 205 7.93 -14.46 -24.49
C ASP A 205 8.87 -14.47 -23.27
N THR A 206 9.85 -13.57 -23.24
CA THR A 206 10.80 -13.40 -22.14
C THR A 206 11.00 -11.92 -21.84
N GLU A 207 11.42 -11.60 -20.62
CA GLU A 207 11.71 -10.22 -20.19
C GLU A 207 12.91 -9.60 -20.92
N ASP A 208 13.73 -10.41 -21.59
CA ASP A 208 14.84 -9.96 -22.44
C ASP A 208 14.37 -9.41 -23.80
N VAL A 209 13.11 -9.65 -24.18
CA VAL A 209 12.53 -9.23 -25.46
C VAL A 209 11.55 -8.08 -25.23
N LEU A 210 11.96 -6.85 -25.54
CA LEU A 210 11.09 -5.67 -25.51
C LEU A 210 10.47 -5.44 -26.90
N LEU A 211 9.16 -5.62 -27.01
CA LEU A 211 8.40 -5.45 -28.25
C LEU A 211 8.00 -4.00 -28.51
N ASP A 212 7.69 -3.24 -27.45
CA ASP A 212 7.38 -1.81 -27.50
C ASP A 212 7.73 -1.17 -26.14
N ARG A 213 8.10 0.11 -26.15
CA ARG A 213 8.41 0.87 -24.94
C ARG A 213 8.06 2.33 -25.11
N GLU A 214 7.35 2.87 -24.13
CA GLU A 214 6.98 4.28 -24.07
C GLU A 214 7.26 4.81 -22.65
N THR A 215 8.28 5.66 -22.52
CA THR A 215 8.61 6.32 -21.25
C THR A 215 8.07 7.75 -21.28
N THR A 216 7.12 8.06 -20.41
CA THR A 216 6.43 9.36 -20.33
C THR A 216 6.94 10.16 -19.12
N THR A 217 8.09 10.81 -19.31
CA THR A 217 8.64 11.80 -18.35
C THR A 217 8.51 13.21 -18.93
N GLY A 218 8.52 14.24 -18.10
CA GLY A 218 8.45 15.60 -18.62
C GLY A 218 7.05 16.07 -18.98
N LEU A 219 6.02 15.28 -18.67
CA LEU A 219 4.62 15.50 -19.03
C LEU A 219 3.74 15.51 -17.79
N SER A 220 2.62 16.23 -17.84
CA SER A 220 1.62 16.22 -16.76
C SER A 220 1.24 14.80 -16.35
N ALA A 221 1.04 14.55 -15.05
CA ALA A 221 0.59 13.25 -14.57
C ALA A 221 -0.70 12.77 -15.25
N ILE A 222 -1.57 13.69 -15.69
CA ILE A 222 -2.78 13.39 -16.45
C ILE A 222 -2.43 12.82 -17.83
N GLU A 223 -1.55 13.49 -18.59
CA GLU A 223 -1.14 13.01 -19.91
C GLU A 223 -0.40 11.67 -19.82
N GLN A 224 0.37 11.44 -18.75
CA GLN A 224 1.01 10.15 -18.52
C GLN A 224 -0.01 9.00 -18.41
N VAL A 225 -1.15 9.21 -17.74
CA VAL A 225 -2.25 8.22 -17.70
C VAL A 225 -2.83 8.00 -19.09
N ASP A 226 -3.14 9.08 -19.82
CA ASP A 226 -3.76 8.99 -21.14
C ASP A 226 -2.86 8.22 -22.13
N ARG A 227 -1.53 8.43 -22.06
CA ARG A 227 -0.52 7.70 -22.85
C ARG A 227 -0.47 6.22 -22.48
N ALA A 228 -0.47 5.89 -21.18
CA ALA A 228 -0.51 4.51 -20.70
C ALA A 228 -1.79 3.78 -21.17
N VAL A 229 -2.94 4.45 -21.12
CA VAL A 229 -4.22 3.94 -21.63
C VAL A 229 -4.19 3.75 -23.15
N ALA A 230 -3.56 4.67 -23.89
CA ALA A 230 -3.39 4.51 -25.33
C ALA A 230 -2.55 3.28 -25.66
N MET A 231 -1.42 3.06 -24.97
CA MET A 231 -0.60 1.85 -25.16
C MET A 231 -1.35 0.58 -24.78
N PHE A 232 -2.09 0.59 -23.68
CA PHE A 232 -2.96 -0.51 -23.28
C PHE A 232 -3.97 -0.87 -24.39
N ALA A 233 -4.66 0.12 -24.94
CA ALA A 233 -5.64 -0.10 -26.00
C ALA A 233 -5.00 -0.70 -27.27
N ARG A 234 -3.75 -0.35 -27.61
CA ARG A 234 -3.04 -0.96 -28.76
C ARG A 234 -2.89 -2.48 -28.64
N TYR A 235 -2.74 -3.01 -27.42
CA TYR A 235 -2.38 -4.42 -27.20
C TYR A 235 -3.49 -5.29 -26.60
N TYR A 236 -4.43 -4.69 -25.88
CA TYR A 236 -5.49 -5.43 -25.19
C TYR A 236 -6.89 -5.13 -25.73
N ARG A 237 -7.06 -4.19 -26.65
CA ARG A 237 -8.35 -3.92 -27.30
C ARG A 237 -8.45 -4.61 -28.64
N TYR A 238 -9.59 -5.23 -28.90
CA TYR A 238 -9.93 -5.80 -30.20
C TYR A 238 -11.41 -5.59 -30.51
N GLU A 239 -11.78 -5.78 -31.78
CA GLU A 239 -13.18 -5.77 -32.20
C GLU A 239 -13.64 -7.19 -32.49
N ARG A 240 -14.84 -7.52 -32.04
CA ARG A 240 -15.52 -8.78 -32.41
C ARG A 240 -16.94 -8.47 -32.91
N ILE A 241 -17.45 -9.34 -33.77
CA ILE A 241 -18.83 -9.24 -34.25
C ILE A 241 -19.72 -10.04 -33.30
N GLU A 242 -20.73 -9.38 -32.73
CA GLU A 242 -21.78 -10.01 -31.93
C GLU A 242 -23.13 -9.77 -32.63
N GLY A 243 -23.65 -10.83 -33.27
CA GLY A 243 -24.81 -10.72 -34.15
C GLY A 243 -24.50 -9.89 -35.39
N VAL A 244 -25.06 -8.68 -35.48
CA VAL A 244 -24.85 -7.73 -36.57
C VAL A 244 -24.00 -6.51 -36.17
N GLU A 245 -23.67 -6.39 -34.87
CA GLU A 245 -22.94 -5.24 -34.33
C GLU A 245 -21.46 -5.58 -34.14
N ARG A 246 -20.59 -4.60 -34.43
CA ARG A 246 -19.19 -4.66 -34.02
C ARG A 246 -19.07 -4.10 -32.62
N VAL A 247 -18.54 -4.92 -31.71
CA VAL A 247 -18.36 -4.58 -30.30
C VAL A 247 -16.87 -4.51 -30.00
N GLN A 248 -16.41 -3.38 -29.47
CA GLN A 248 -15.07 -3.28 -28.90
C GLN A 248 -15.00 -4.07 -27.60
N THR A 249 -14.02 -4.95 -27.49
CA THR A 249 -13.78 -5.79 -26.31
C THR A 249 -12.34 -5.60 -25.86
N ASP A 250 -12.17 -5.44 -24.55
CA ASP A 250 -10.86 -5.40 -23.92
C ASP A 250 -10.56 -6.75 -23.26
N ARG A 251 -9.36 -7.31 -23.50
CA ARG A 251 -8.89 -8.55 -22.87
C ARG A 251 -8.75 -8.39 -21.35
N ILE A 252 -8.48 -7.18 -20.88
CA ILE A 252 -8.40 -6.77 -19.46
C ILE A 252 -9.45 -5.67 -19.24
N PRO A 253 -10.20 -5.65 -18.12
CA PRO A 253 -11.16 -4.58 -17.88
C PRO A 253 -10.46 -3.22 -17.85
N LEU A 254 -10.80 -2.33 -18.80
CA LEU A 254 -10.19 -1.01 -18.94
C LEU A 254 -10.28 -0.20 -17.64
N GLU A 255 -11.41 -0.27 -16.97
CA GLU A 255 -11.66 0.39 -15.68
C GLU A 255 -10.68 -0.06 -14.60
N ALA A 256 -10.29 -1.34 -14.56
CA ALA A 256 -9.30 -1.84 -13.62
C ALA A 256 -7.88 -1.36 -13.94
N PHE A 257 -7.52 -1.35 -15.23
CA PHE A 257 -6.23 -0.82 -15.67
C PHE A 257 -6.09 0.68 -15.38
N ARG A 258 -7.11 1.47 -15.72
CA ARG A 258 -7.16 2.92 -15.46
C ARG A 258 -7.04 3.23 -13.97
N GLU A 259 -7.80 2.50 -13.14
CA GLU A 259 -7.75 2.63 -11.68
C GLU A 259 -6.37 2.27 -11.12
N ALA A 260 -5.73 1.21 -11.63
CA ALA A 260 -4.40 0.81 -11.19
C ALA A 260 -3.32 1.86 -11.53
N VAL A 261 -3.32 2.39 -12.76
CA VAL A 261 -2.36 3.43 -13.19
C VAL A 261 -2.58 4.73 -12.43
N ALA A 262 -3.83 5.16 -12.28
CA ALA A 262 -4.15 6.39 -11.55
C ALA A 262 -3.75 6.27 -10.07
N ASN A 263 -4.04 5.14 -9.41
CA ASN A 263 -3.61 4.89 -8.03
C ASN A 263 -2.08 4.83 -7.90
N ALA A 264 -1.39 4.28 -8.91
CA ALA A 264 0.07 4.24 -8.92
C ALA A 264 0.70 5.63 -8.93
N LEU A 265 0.07 6.64 -9.55
CA LEU A 265 0.52 8.04 -9.53
C LEU A 265 0.09 8.77 -8.26
N VAL A 266 -1.16 8.58 -7.83
CA VAL A 266 -1.75 9.28 -6.68
C VAL A 266 -1.10 8.85 -5.35
N HIS A 267 -0.74 7.58 -5.22
CA HIS A 267 -0.07 7.05 -4.02
C HIS A 267 1.46 7.00 -4.14
N ARG A 268 2.01 7.50 -5.25
CA ARG A 268 3.45 7.49 -5.54
C ARG A 268 4.24 8.28 -4.50
N THR A 269 5.44 7.79 -4.21
CA THR A 269 6.46 8.55 -3.45
C THR A 269 7.19 9.52 -4.41
N TRP A 270 6.64 10.72 -4.61
CA TRP A 270 7.11 11.68 -5.63
C TRP A 270 8.52 12.24 -5.37
N ASP A 271 9.00 12.19 -4.13
CA ASP A 271 10.36 12.55 -3.71
C ASP A 271 11.41 11.45 -4.01
N VAL A 272 11.02 10.33 -4.65
CA VAL A 272 11.93 9.27 -5.13
C VAL A 272 12.09 9.37 -6.65
N GLN A 273 13.33 9.26 -7.13
CA GLN A 273 13.69 9.30 -8.56
C GLN A 273 13.51 7.94 -9.25
N ALA A 274 12.27 7.42 -9.25
CA ALA A 274 11.92 6.15 -9.90
C ALA A 274 10.57 6.25 -10.61
N ASN A 275 10.48 5.76 -11.86
CA ASN A 275 9.21 5.77 -12.61
C ASN A 275 8.22 4.74 -12.04
N VAL A 276 6.93 4.99 -12.23
CA VAL A 276 5.92 3.91 -12.20
C VAL A 276 6.21 3.00 -13.38
N GLN A 277 6.25 1.69 -13.15
CA GLN A 277 6.47 0.72 -14.22
C GLN A 277 5.16 0.08 -14.63
N VAL A 278 4.89 0.02 -15.92
CA VAL A 278 3.73 -0.68 -16.48
C VAL A 278 4.25 -1.73 -17.46
N ALA A 279 4.28 -2.97 -17.01
CA ALA A 279 4.74 -4.11 -17.80
C ALA A 279 3.55 -4.83 -18.43
N LEU A 280 3.48 -4.86 -19.76
CA LEU A 280 2.46 -5.54 -20.54
C LEU A 280 3.00 -6.90 -21.01
N TYR A 281 2.27 -7.98 -20.72
CA TYR A 281 2.55 -9.36 -21.14
C TYR A 281 1.39 -9.91 -21.99
N ASP A 282 1.50 -11.11 -22.53
CA ASP A 282 0.40 -11.69 -23.31
C ASP A 282 -0.82 -12.05 -22.46
N ASP A 283 -0.58 -12.35 -21.18
CA ASP A 283 -1.52 -12.90 -20.22
C ASP A 283 -1.89 -11.92 -19.10
N ARG A 284 -1.17 -10.81 -18.93
CA ARG A 284 -1.41 -9.84 -17.85
C ARG A 284 -0.74 -8.50 -18.07
N VAL A 285 -1.20 -7.49 -17.34
CA VAL A 285 -0.49 -6.22 -17.10
C VAL A 285 -0.05 -6.14 -15.65
N VAL A 286 1.16 -5.67 -15.38
CA VAL A 286 1.65 -5.39 -14.02
C VAL A 286 1.96 -3.91 -13.89
N VAL A 287 1.26 -3.22 -12.99
CA VAL A 287 1.50 -1.82 -12.64
C VAL A 287 2.24 -1.77 -11.30
N THR A 288 3.43 -1.19 -11.27
CA THR A 288 4.28 -1.10 -10.07
C THR A 288 4.57 0.35 -9.74
N SER A 289 4.19 0.79 -8.53
CA SER A 289 4.44 2.13 -8.01
C SER A 289 5.57 2.12 -6.96
N PRO A 290 6.49 3.09 -7.00
CA PRO A 290 7.53 3.23 -5.98
C PRO A 290 6.95 3.78 -4.67
N GLY A 291 7.28 3.10 -3.57
CA GLY A 291 6.85 3.45 -2.23
C GLY A 291 6.22 2.28 -1.48
N SER A 292 6.34 2.31 -0.16
CA SER A 292 5.58 1.43 0.74
C SER A 292 4.18 1.98 1.00
N LEU A 293 3.37 1.23 1.74
CA LEU A 293 2.17 1.76 2.37
C LEU A 293 2.50 2.97 3.28
N PRO A 294 1.57 3.93 3.43
CA PRO A 294 1.67 4.96 4.45
C PRO A 294 1.92 4.36 5.84
N ALA A 295 2.64 5.10 6.69
CA ALA A 295 2.90 4.66 8.06
C ALA A 295 1.57 4.40 8.81
N GLY A 296 1.56 3.33 9.61
CA GLY A 296 0.37 2.90 10.35
C GLY A 296 -0.67 2.10 9.56
N LEU A 297 -0.53 1.96 8.23
CA LEU A 297 -1.43 1.15 7.41
C LEU A 297 -0.84 -0.25 7.15
N THR A 298 -1.51 -1.29 7.65
CA THR A 298 -1.11 -2.67 7.36
C THR A 298 -1.57 -3.12 5.97
N THR A 299 -0.91 -4.14 5.41
CA THR A 299 -1.35 -4.78 4.16
C THR A 299 -2.79 -5.25 4.23
N GLU A 300 -3.23 -5.82 5.35
CA GLU A 300 -4.62 -6.26 5.54
C GLU A 300 -5.60 -5.08 5.53
N GLN A 301 -5.28 -4.00 6.24
CA GLN A 301 -6.09 -2.77 6.24
C GLN A 301 -6.14 -2.11 4.87
N TYR A 302 -5.04 -2.14 4.12
CA TYR A 302 -5.02 -1.63 2.75
C TYR A 302 -5.89 -2.48 1.82
N LEU A 303 -5.79 -3.81 1.89
CA LEU A 303 -6.50 -4.72 0.99
C LEU A 303 -7.99 -4.88 1.31
N TYR A 304 -8.39 -4.73 2.58
CA TYR A 304 -9.75 -5.05 3.05
C TYR A 304 -10.40 -3.97 3.90
N GLY A 305 -9.65 -2.96 4.34
CA GLY A 305 -10.14 -1.88 5.17
C GLY A 305 -10.78 -0.73 4.37
N GLN A 306 -11.54 0.12 5.08
CA GLN A 306 -12.13 1.36 4.54
C GLN A 306 -11.26 2.61 4.82
N ILE A 307 -10.09 2.44 5.44
CA ILE A 307 -9.22 3.56 5.81
C ILE A 307 -8.34 3.93 4.61
N SER A 308 -8.65 5.06 3.98
CA SER A 308 -7.91 5.59 2.83
C SER A 308 -6.93 6.68 3.29
N VAL A 309 -5.67 6.30 3.53
CA VAL A 309 -4.59 7.27 3.78
C VAL A 309 -3.95 7.67 2.45
N LEU A 310 -4.15 8.92 2.04
CA LEU A 310 -3.62 9.47 0.78
C LEU A 310 -2.23 10.05 1.02
N ARG A 311 -1.24 9.62 0.23
CA ARG A 311 0.12 10.17 0.27
C ARG A 311 0.19 11.55 -0.38
N ASN A 312 -0.59 11.76 -1.44
CA ASN A 312 -0.68 13.02 -2.19
C ASN A 312 -2.16 13.46 -2.28
N PRO A 313 -2.74 14.04 -1.21
CA PRO A 313 -4.16 14.37 -1.14
C PRO A 313 -4.62 15.39 -2.19
N ILE A 314 -3.76 16.33 -2.58
CA ILE A 314 -4.10 17.38 -3.55
C ILE A 314 -4.14 16.78 -4.96
N VAL A 315 -3.13 15.96 -5.32
CA VAL A 315 -3.13 15.24 -6.60
C VAL A 315 -4.32 14.29 -6.67
N ALA A 316 -4.61 13.56 -5.59
CA ALA A 316 -5.78 12.70 -5.48
C ALA A 316 -7.09 13.47 -5.70
N GLU A 317 -7.24 14.64 -5.09
CA GLU A 317 -8.43 15.48 -5.24
C GLU A 317 -8.65 15.91 -6.69
N VAL A 318 -7.60 16.29 -7.41
CA VAL A 318 -7.70 16.63 -8.83
C VAL A 318 -8.08 15.39 -9.65
N PHE A 319 -7.41 14.26 -9.46
CA PHE A 319 -7.72 13.02 -10.18
C PHE A 319 -9.16 12.56 -9.94
N LEU A 320 -9.65 12.73 -8.72
CA LEU A 320 -11.03 12.44 -8.35
C LEU A 320 -12.02 13.39 -9.05
N LYS A 321 -11.72 14.68 -9.09
CA LYS A 321 -12.56 15.70 -9.77
C LYS A 321 -12.63 15.51 -11.28
N LEU A 322 -11.60 14.90 -11.86
CA LEU A 322 -11.51 14.56 -13.28
C LEU A 322 -11.97 13.11 -13.56
N ASP A 323 -12.64 12.46 -12.61
CA ASP A 323 -13.15 11.09 -12.71
C ASP A 323 -12.11 10.00 -13.01
N TYR A 324 -10.80 10.26 -12.82
CA TYR A 324 -9.74 9.26 -13.02
C TYR A 324 -9.74 8.20 -11.91
N ILE A 325 -10.10 8.60 -10.68
CA ILE A 325 -10.26 7.72 -9.51
C ILE A 325 -11.60 7.98 -8.81
N GLU A 326 -12.04 7.06 -7.97
CA GLU A 326 -13.25 7.20 -7.16
C GLU A 326 -12.92 7.49 -5.69
N LYS A 327 -13.90 8.00 -4.93
CA LYS A 327 -13.70 8.33 -3.51
C LYS A 327 -13.51 7.08 -2.63
N PHE A 328 -12.98 7.31 -1.43
CA PHE A 328 -13.11 6.44 -0.24
C PHE A 328 -12.45 5.05 -0.31
N GLY A 329 -11.20 4.94 -0.77
CA GLY A 329 -10.45 3.67 -0.70
C GLY A 329 -11.08 2.52 -1.49
N THR A 330 -11.98 2.83 -2.42
CA THR A 330 -12.72 1.83 -3.19
C THR A 330 -11.95 1.30 -4.39
N GLY A 331 -10.77 1.84 -4.71
CA GLY A 331 -10.01 1.47 -5.91
C GLY A 331 -9.72 -0.03 -6.02
N ILE A 332 -9.26 -0.66 -4.94
CA ILE A 332 -9.06 -2.12 -4.88
C ILE A 332 -10.38 -2.87 -5.06
N ALA A 333 -11.45 -2.40 -4.42
CA ALA A 333 -12.77 -3.00 -4.56
C ALA A 333 -13.33 -2.86 -5.97
N ARG A 334 -13.03 -1.77 -6.69
CA ARG A 334 -13.38 -1.57 -8.10
C ARG A 334 -12.61 -2.50 -9.01
N ILE A 335 -11.30 -2.61 -8.82
CA ILE A 335 -10.47 -3.57 -9.55
C ILE A 335 -11.04 -4.99 -9.35
N ARG A 336 -11.31 -5.41 -8.11
CA ARG A 336 -11.96 -6.70 -7.84
C ARG A 336 -13.35 -6.82 -8.48
N ARG A 337 -14.16 -5.76 -8.46
CA ARG A 337 -15.51 -5.74 -9.06
C ARG A 337 -15.44 -5.90 -10.58
N ALA A 338 -14.51 -5.24 -11.26
CA ALA A 338 -14.30 -5.36 -12.70
C ALA A 338 -13.95 -6.80 -13.12
N TYR A 339 -13.34 -7.54 -12.20
CA TYR A 339 -12.95 -8.94 -12.35
C TYR A 339 -13.96 -9.95 -11.78
N ARG A 340 -15.10 -9.52 -11.24
CA ARG A 340 -16.05 -10.39 -10.52
C ARG A 340 -16.45 -11.64 -11.30
N ASP A 341 -16.63 -11.50 -12.61
CA ASP A 341 -17.07 -12.59 -13.50
C ASP A 341 -15.90 -13.27 -14.25
N SER A 342 -14.68 -12.71 -14.15
CA SER A 342 -13.46 -13.30 -14.69
C SER A 342 -12.98 -14.45 -13.82
N ILE A 343 -12.42 -15.48 -14.44
CA ILE A 343 -11.81 -16.58 -13.69
C ILE A 343 -10.48 -16.13 -13.08
N ASN A 344 -9.65 -15.46 -13.87
CA ASN A 344 -8.39 -14.93 -13.41
C ASN A 344 -8.69 -13.66 -12.58
N GLN A 345 -8.22 -13.65 -11.33
CA GLN A 345 -8.41 -12.53 -10.41
C GLN A 345 -7.14 -11.67 -10.32
N PRO A 346 -7.27 -10.36 -10.08
CA PRO A 346 -6.14 -9.46 -9.92
C PRO A 346 -5.36 -9.77 -8.64
N VAL A 347 -4.03 -9.63 -8.71
CA VAL A 347 -3.13 -9.86 -7.57
C VAL A 347 -2.54 -8.53 -7.12
N PHE A 348 -2.59 -8.29 -5.81
CA PHE A 348 -2.02 -7.12 -5.17
C PHE A 348 -0.80 -7.54 -4.37
N ASP A 349 0.35 -6.99 -4.70
CA ASP A 349 1.63 -7.33 -4.09
C ASP A 349 2.25 -6.10 -3.43
N ILE A 350 2.48 -6.20 -2.13
CA ILE A 350 2.99 -5.12 -1.29
C ILE A 350 4.22 -5.65 -0.58
N ARG A 351 5.38 -5.47 -1.22
CA ARG A 351 6.67 -5.97 -0.73
C ARG A 351 7.76 -4.95 -1.01
N GLY A 352 8.79 -4.92 -0.14
CA GLY A 352 10.08 -4.29 -0.47
C GLY A 352 10.05 -2.80 -0.84
N GLY A 353 9.09 -2.02 -0.32
CA GLY A 353 8.99 -0.59 -0.65
C GLY A 353 8.40 -0.31 -2.03
N VAL A 354 7.67 -1.26 -2.62
CA VAL A 354 6.85 -1.06 -3.82
C VAL A 354 5.43 -1.59 -3.59
N VAL A 355 4.48 -1.04 -4.35
CA VAL A 355 3.11 -1.55 -4.46
C VAL A 355 2.88 -1.94 -5.92
N ALA A 356 2.57 -3.21 -6.16
CA ALA A 356 2.32 -3.76 -7.48
C ALA A 356 0.91 -4.34 -7.60
N VAL A 357 0.29 -4.14 -8.76
CA VAL A 357 -1.01 -4.72 -9.11
C VAL A 357 -0.87 -5.46 -10.43
N ALA A 358 -1.10 -6.78 -10.40
CA ALA A 358 -1.15 -7.62 -11.60
C ALA A 358 -2.61 -7.83 -12.02
N LEU A 359 -2.91 -7.47 -13.26
CA LEU A 359 -4.22 -7.53 -13.90
C LEU A 359 -4.17 -8.60 -15.01
N PRO A 360 -4.67 -9.81 -14.78
CA PRO A 360 -4.63 -10.87 -15.79
C PRO A 360 -5.68 -10.63 -16.89
N VAL A 361 -5.45 -11.17 -18.08
CA VAL A 361 -6.47 -11.19 -19.13
C VAL A 361 -7.66 -12.06 -18.68
N THR A 362 -8.86 -11.67 -19.12
CA THR A 362 -10.13 -12.32 -18.78
C THR A 362 -10.56 -13.35 -19.82
N ASP A 363 -9.92 -13.32 -21.00
CA ASP A 363 -10.23 -14.16 -22.15
C ASP A 363 -9.38 -15.44 -22.25
N ALA A 364 -8.28 -15.55 -21.49
CA ALA A 364 -7.44 -16.73 -21.41
C ALA A 364 -7.63 -17.43 -20.06
N PHE A 365 -8.53 -18.42 -20.00
CA PHE A 365 -8.64 -19.28 -18.81
C PHE A 365 -7.67 -20.45 -18.89
N GLU A 366 -6.70 -20.49 -17.98
CA GLU A 366 -5.87 -21.67 -17.76
C GLU A 366 -6.55 -22.63 -16.78
N GLY A 367 -7.37 -23.53 -17.31
CA GLY A 367 -7.96 -24.65 -16.59
C GLY A 367 -8.89 -25.49 -17.46
N SER A 368 -9.46 -26.53 -16.87
CA SER A 368 -10.38 -27.47 -17.53
C SER A 368 -11.74 -26.84 -17.86
N GLY A 369 -12.40 -27.35 -18.90
CA GLY A 369 -13.75 -26.88 -19.26
C GLY A 369 -14.74 -26.99 -18.09
N GLU A 370 -14.57 -28.00 -17.23
CA GLU A 370 -15.34 -28.19 -16.00
C GLU A 370 -15.14 -27.05 -15.00
N GLU A 371 -13.89 -26.61 -14.76
CA GLU A 371 -13.60 -25.48 -13.87
C GLU A 371 -14.23 -24.18 -14.38
N ALA A 372 -14.17 -23.93 -15.70
CA ALA A 372 -14.81 -22.78 -16.31
C ALA A 372 -16.33 -22.79 -16.10
N GLN A 373 -16.97 -23.96 -16.21
CA GLN A 373 -18.41 -24.13 -15.97
C GLN A 373 -18.78 -23.88 -14.51
N VAL A 374 -18.01 -24.42 -13.55
CA VAL A 374 -18.25 -24.19 -12.12
C VAL A 374 -18.11 -22.70 -11.78
N LEU A 375 -17.06 -22.05 -12.26
CA LEU A 375 -16.85 -20.63 -12.03
C LEU A 375 -17.92 -19.77 -12.69
N LYS A 376 -18.40 -20.13 -13.87
CA LYS A 376 -19.53 -19.45 -14.52
C LYS A 376 -20.84 -19.65 -13.75
N ALA A 377 -21.03 -20.81 -13.10
CA ALA A 377 -22.21 -21.03 -12.27
C ALA A 377 -22.22 -20.12 -11.03
N LEU A 378 -21.04 -19.88 -10.44
CA LEU A 378 -20.82 -19.03 -9.27
C LEU A 378 -20.67 -17.53 -9.57
N SER A 379 -20.83 -17.11 -10.84
CA SER A 379 -20.66 -15.70 -11.24
C SER A 379 -21.78 -14.80 -10.69
N GLY A 380 -21.52 -13.48 -10.63
CA GLY A 380 -22.48 -12.51 -10.09
C GLY A 380 -22.68 -12.57 -8.57
N GLY A 381 -21.71 -13.09 -7.80
CA GLY A 381 -21.76 -13.13 -6.33
C GLY A 381 -22.70 -14.19 -5.75
N ARG A 382 -22.96 -15.28 -6.50
CA ARG A 382 -23.84 -16.36 -6.05
C ARG A 382 -23.12 -17.27 -5.07
N ILE A 383 -23.82 -17.64 -4.00
CA ILE A 383 -23.36 -18.59 -3.00
C ILE A 383 -24.17 -19.88 -3.18
N MET A 384 -23.52 -20.94 -3.66
CA MET A 384 -24.21 -22.17 -4.08
C MET A 384 -23.65 -23.41 -3.39
N SER A 385 -24.52 -24.36 -3.07
CA SER A 385 -24.13 -25.72 -2.68
C SER A 385 -23.63 -26.52 -3.89
N ARG A 386 -22.84 -27.58 -3.63
CA ARG A 386 -22.38 -28.51 -4.68
C ARG A 386 -23.54 -29.02 -5.55
N SER A 387 -24.67 -29.37 -4.94
CA SER A 387 -25.84 -29.89 -5.65
C SER A 387 -26.49 -28.85 -6.57
N GLU A 388 -26.47 -27.57 -6.19
CA GLU A 388 -26.98 -26.49 -7.05
C GLU A 388 -26.03 -26.23 -8.22
N ILE A 389 -24.71 -26.32 -7.99
CA ILE A 389 -23.69 -26.22 -9.04
C ILE A 389 -23.83 -27.37 -10.05
N GLU A 390 -24.01 -28.61 -9.57
CA GLU A 390 -24.27 -29.78 -10.43
C GLU A 390 -25.49 -29.56 -11.32
N LYS A 391 -26.58 -29.05 -10.74
CA LYS A 391 -27.82 -28.78 -11.47
C LYS A 391 -27.65 -27.67 -12.52
N GLN A 392 -26.90 -26.61 -12.20
CA GLN A 392 -26.70 -25.47 -13.10
C GLN A 392 -25.71 -25.77 -14.22
N THR A 393 -24.65 -26.54 -13.94
CA THR A 393 -23.59 -26.86 -14.90
C THR A 393 -23.88 -28.11 -15.73
N GLY A 394 -24.73 -29.01 -15.23
CA GLY A 394 -24.94 -30.33 -15.81
C GLY A 394 -23.79 -31.32 -15.55
N LEU A 395 -22.81 -30.95 -14.72
CA LEU A 395 -21.66 -31.79 -14.40
C LEU A 395 -22.03 -32.94 -13.45
N SER A 396 -21.40 -34.09 -13.66
CA SER A 396 -21.48 -35.21 -12.72
C SER A 396 -20.86 -34.85 -11.38
N ARG A 397 -21.31 -35.51 -10.31
CA ARG A 397 -20.78 -35.30 -8.95
C ARG A 397 -19.26 -35.36 -8.86
N ALA A 398 -18.63 -36.34 -9.50
CA ALA A 398 -17.18 -36.51 -9.46
C ALA A 398 -16.46 -35.34 -10.13
N ARG A 399 -16.94 -34.89 -11.30
CA ARG A 399 -16.38 -33.75 -12.03
C ARG A 399 -16.55 -32.43 -11.29
N THR A 400 -17.73 -32.19 -10.70
CA THR A 400 -17.97 -31.00 -9.89
C THR A 400 -17.05 -30.97 -8.67
N LEU A 401 -16.85 -32.11 -7.99
CA LEU A 401 -15.94 -32.16 -6.83
C LEU A 401 -14.50 -31.87 -7.24
N SER A 402 -14.01 -32.50 -8.31
CA SER A 402 -12.66 -32.29 -8.82
C SER A 402 -12.40 -30.84 -9.22
N ALA A 403 -13.37 -30.20 -9.90
CA ALA A 403 -13.29 -28.79 -10.25
C ALA A 403 -13.29 -27.89 -9.01
N LEU A 404 -14.18 -28.14 -8.05
CA LEU A 404 -14.23 -27.37 -6.79
C LEU A 404 -12.94 -27.50 -5.99
N GLU A 405 -12.35 -28.71 -5.88
CA GLU A 405 -11.09 -28.94 -5.16
C GLU A 405 -9.91 -28.21 -5.82
N SER A 406 -9.80 -28.31 -7.15
CA SER A 406 -8.78 -27.59 -7.91
C SER A 406 -8.92 -26.07 -7.74
N LEU A 407 -10.14 -25.54 -7.89
CA LEU A 407 -10.41 -24.11 -7.73
C LEU A 407 -10.17 -23.60 -6.30
N LEU A 408 -10.48 -24.41 -5.27
CA LEU A 408 -10.15 -24.09 -3.88
C LEU A 408 -8.63 -24.05 -3.67
N SER A 409 -7.89 -25.00 -4.23
CA SER A 409 -6.43 -25.06 -4.10
C SER A 409 -5.72 -23.85 -4.71
N ARG A 410 -6.35 -23.25 -5.74
CA ARG A 410 -5.87 -22.03 -6.42
C ARG A 410 -6.44 -20.74 -5.83
N ASN A 411 -7.20 -20.81 -4.73
CA ASN A 411 -7.90 -19.68 -4.13
C ASN A 411 -8.84 -18.92 -5.10
N ALA A 412 -9.38 -19.60 -6.11
CA ALA A 412 -10.32 -19.00 -7.07
C ALA A 412 -11.77 -18.98 -6.54
N ILE A 413 -12.08 -19.82 -5.56
CA ILE A 413 -13.36 -19.87 -4.85
C ILE A 413 -13.12 -20.00 -3.35
N MET A 414 -14.07 -19.56 -2.55
CA MET A 414 -14.12 -19.74 -1.10
C MET A 414 -15.19 -20.76 -0.72
N LYS A 415 -14.93 -21.49 0.37
CA LYS A 415 -15.86 -22.45 0.96
C LYS A 415 -16.43 -21.89 2.27
N GLN A 416 -17.75 -21.82 2.37
CA GLN A 416 -18.47 -21.41 3.57
C GLN A 416 -19.19 -22.60 4.21
N GLY A 417 -19.13 -22.70 5.53
CA GLY A 417 -19.83 -23.73 6.31
C GLY A 417 -19.17 -25.12 6.30
N THR A 418 -19.76 -26.05 7.05
CA THR A 418 -19.24 -27.41 7.22
C THR A 418 -20.31 -28.47 6.96
N GLY A 419 -19.89 -29.66 6.54
CA GLY A 419 -20.78 -30.80 6.28
C GLY A 419 -21.86 -30.49 5.24
N ARG A 420 -23.12 -30.76 5.59
CA ARG A 420 -24.28 -30.55 4.69
C ARG A 420 -24.59 -29.08 4.39
N ALA A 421 -24.09 -28.14 5.21
CA ALA A 421 -24.28 -26.71 5.02
C ALA A 421 -23.19 -26.06 4.15
N THR A 422 -22.29 -26.86 3.57
CA THR A 422 -21.19 -26.35 2.74
C THR A 422 -21.72 -25.64 1.49
N LYS A 423 -21.34 -24.39 1.32
CA LYS A 423 -21.54 -23.61 0.09
C LYS A 423 -20.23 -23.08 -0.44
N TYR A 424 -20.24 -22.70 -1.72
CA TYR A 424 -19.10 -22.17 -2.44
C TYR A 424 -19.50 -20.85 -3.07
N GLU A 425 -18.56 -19.91 -3.09
CA GLU A 425 -18.66 -18.62 -3.76
C GLU A 425 -17.31 -18.30 -4.40
N ARG A 426 -17.28 -17.37 -5.36
CA ARG A 426 -16.00 -16.89 -5.89
C ARG A 426 -15.24 -16.10 -4.81
N ALA A 427 -13.91 -16.21 -4.84
CA ALA A 427 -13.03 -15.57 -3.87
C ALA A 427 -12.99 -14.05 -3.99
#